data_AF-A0A1H2ZZN2-F1
#
_entry.id   AF-A0A1H2ZZN2-F1
#
_cell.length_a   1.000
_cell.length_b   1.000
_cell.length_c   1.000
_cell.angle_alpha   90.00
_cell.angle_beta   90.00
_cell.angle_gamma   90.00
#
_symmetry.space_group_name_H-M   'P 1'
#
loop_
_entity.id
_entity.type
_entity.pdbx_description
1 polymer ?
#
loop_
_entity_poly.entity_id
_entity_poly.type
_entity_poly.pdbx_seq_one_letter_code
_entity_poly.pdbx_strand_id
1 'polypeptide(L)'
;MTKHQIEFGESQSRVTAELGGKRVLITGTSGFLGKVVVEKLIRAVPDIGGIYLLIRGNKRHPEARERFLNEIACSSVFEHLRTENGDAFDDFLDARVFCITGEVTEPRFGLSQEEFASLAGKVDVVINSAASVNFREELDKALAINTKSLNSIVDFAVAAGDIPVIQVSTCYVNGMNSGMAEEAVVQPAGAAIPRSEQGYYEIDELIHLLEDKISDVRSRYSGKTLEKKLVDLGIQEANRYGWSDTYTFTKWLGEQLLLKSLAGKSLTILRPSIIESALQEPAPGWIEGVKVADAIILAYARGKVTVFPGKRSGIIDVIPVDLVANSIILSMAEALAVAGEHRIYQCCSGSRNPISLGEFIDYLMEEARVNYAAYDQLFYRQPTKPFIAVNRTLFNTMVKGARLPLSLAGRALKMIGHTRELKLLKNLDTTQSLATIFGFYTAPDYIFSNAQLLGLADRMGAADKALFPVDSALVDWETYLRKIHLAGLNQYALKERKFYSLKSRRARKAA
;
A
#
# COMPACT_ATOMS: atom_id res chain seq x y z
N MET A 1 -2.62 -19.18 36.96
CA MET A 1 -1.54 -18.43 37.66
C MET A 1 -1.53 -17.03 37.09
N THR A 2 -1.79 -16.06 37.95
CA THR A 2 -2.02 -14.64 37.66
C THR A 2 -0.76 -13.99 37.08
N LYS A 3 -0.81 -13.56 35.80
CA LYS A 3 0.16 -12.63 35.22
C LYS A 3 0.02 -11.30 35.96
N HIS A 4 1.12 -10.81 36.54
CA HIS A 4 1.19 -9.44 37.05
C HIS A 4 0.93 -8.47 35.89
N GLN A 5 -0.25 -7.85 35.86
CA GLN A 5 -0.44 -6.59 35.14
C GLN A 5 0.38 -5.55 35.90
N ILE A 6 1.49 -5.13 35.29
CA ILE A 6 2.20 -3.93 35.73
C ILE A 6 1.24 -2.78 35.44
N GLU A 7 0.70 -2.15 36.50
CA GLU A 7 -0.06 -0.91 36.37
C GLU A 7 0.90 0.20 35.94
N PHE A 8 1.02 0.39 34.62
CA PHE A 8 1.68 1.57 34.07
C PHE A 8 0.87 2.82 34.44
N GLY A 9 1.50 3.77 35.12
CA GLY A 9 0.91 5.09 35.36
C GLY A 9 0.61 5.80 34.03
N GLU A 10 -0.40 6.68 34.01
CA GLU A 10 -0.92 7.35 32.81
C GLU A 10 0.13 8.13 31.98
N SER A 11 1.33 8.36 32.53
CA SER A 11 2.41 9.12 31.89
C SER A 11 3.45 8.29 31.12
N GLN A 12 3.46 6.95 31.23
CA GLN A 12 4.43 6.09 30.53
C GLN A 12 3.79 5.33 29.38
N SER A 13 4.47 5.31 28.22
CA SER A 13 4.03 4.57 27.03
C SER A 13 4.24 3.08 27.22
N ARG A 14 3.17 2.28 27.09
CA ARG A 14 3.24 0.81 27.17
C ARG A 14 3.88 0.24 25.92
N VAL A 15 3.61 0.84 24.77
CA VAL A 15 4.20 0.43 23.49
C VAL A 15 5.72 0.53 23.55
N THR A 16 6.28 1.65 24.00
CA THR A 16 7.75 1.79 24.10
C THR A 16 8.35 0.83 25.13
N ALA A 17 7.68 0.61 26.26
CA ALA A 17 8.13 -0.34 27.28
C ALA A 17 8.15 -1.79 26.75
N GLU A 18 7.10 -2.24 26.05
CA GLU A 18 7.01 -3.59 25.47
C GLU A 18 8.03 -3.82 24.35
N LEU A 19 8.35 -2.79 23.58
CA LEU A 19 9.29 -2.84 22.46
C LEU A 19 10.75 -2.62 22.88
N GLY A 20 10.98 -2.13 24.11
CA GLY A 20 12.32 -1.96 24.67
C GLY A 20 13.12 -3.26 24.64
N GLY A 21 14.32 -3.21 24.07
CA GLY A 21 15.21 -4.36 23.91
C GLY A 21 14.75 -5.43 22.91
N LYS A 22 13.57 -5.28 22.27
CA LYS A 22 13.07 -6.24 21.28
C LYS A 22 13.75 -6.10 19.93
N ARG A 23 13.83 -7.20 19.20
CA ARG A 23 14.47 -7.29 17.89
C ARG A 23 13.41 -7.66 16.85
N VAL A 24 13.18 -6.77 15.90
CA VAL A 24 12.12 -6.91 14.89
C VAL A 24 12.70 -7.23 13.52
N LEU A 25 12.14 -8.23 12.83
CA LEU A 25 12.40 -8.45 11.40
C LEU A 25 11.34 -7.75 10.57
N ILE A 26 11.74 -6.90 9.62
CA ILE A 26 10.83 -6.18 8.73
C ILE A 26 11.15 -6.54 7.28
N THR A 27 10.12 -6.95 6.54
CA THR A 27 10.17 -7.13 5.08
C THR A 27 9.50 -5.96 4.36
N GLY A 28 9.83 -5.73 3.09
CA GLY A 28 9.18 -4.69 2.28
C GLY A 28 9.63 -3.26 2.61
N THR A 29 10.79 -3.10 3.25
CA THR A 29 11.32 -1.81 3.76
C THR A 29 11.77 -0.85 2.66
N SER A 30 11.98 -1.34 1.43
CA SER A 30 12.18 -0.46 0.27
C SER A 30 10.91 0.26 -0.18
N GLY A 31 9.74 -0.17 0.29
CA GLY A 31 8.44 0.41 -0.03
C GLY A 31 8.07 1.59 0.86
N PHE A 32 7.04 2.33 0.41
CA PHE A 32 6.52 3.54 1.06
C PHE A 32 6.19 3.35 2.55
N LEU A 33 5.34 2.38 2.89
CA LEU A 33 4.92 2.14 4.27
C LEU A 33 6.07 1.64 5.15
N GLY A 34 6.88 0.72 4.64
CA GLY A 34 8.01 0.14 5.39
C GLY A 34 9.02 1.20 5.85
N LYS A 35 9.27 2.22 5.01
CA LYS A 35 10.12 3.36 5.37
C LYS A 35 9.57 4.18 6.54
N VAL A 36 8.26 4.44 6.56
CA VAL A 36 7.60 5.19 7.65
C VAL A 36 7.61 4.39 8.94
N VAL A 37 7.41 3.06 8.87
CA VAL A 37 7.52 2.19 10.06
C VAL A 37 8.93 2.22 10.63
N VAL A 38 9.98 2.12 9.79
CA VAL A 38 11.37 2.19 10.24
C VAL A 38 11.67 3.56 10.85
N GLU A 39 11.30 4.66 10.19
CA GLU A 39 11.46 6.01 10.73
C GLU A 39 10.80 6.16 12.09
N LYS A 40 9.53 5.74 12.21
CA LYS A 40 8.77 5.85 13.46
C LYS A 40 9.38 5.03 14.58
N LEU A 41 9.90 3.83 14.30
CA LEU A 41 10.60 3.01 15.29
C LEU A 41 11.89 3.67 15.78
N ILE A 42 12.70 4.22 14.87
CA ILE A 42 13.94 4.94 15.24
C ILE A 42 13.61 6.14 16.13
N ARG A 43 12.60 6.93 15.75
CA ARG A 43 12.22 8.16 16.45
C ARG A 43 11.53 7.91 17.79
N ALA A 44 10.59 6.97 17.84
CA ALA A 44 9.70 6.80 18.99
C ALA A 44 10.10 5.65 19.93
N VAL A 45 10.99 4.74 19.52
CA VAL A 45 11.42 3.58 20.31
C VAL A 45 12.96 3.49 20.33
N PRO A 46 13.67 4.48 20.89
CA PRO A 46 15.14 4.52 20.86
C PRO A 46 15.80 3.32 21.55
N ASP A 47 15.12 2.72 22.54
CA ASP A 47 15.60 1.56 23.28
C ASP A 47 15.34 0.21 22.59
N ILE A 48 14.85 0.19 21.34
CA ILE A 48 14.67 -1.04 20.58
C ILE A 48 16.00 -1.81 20.46
N GLY A 49 15.95 -3.13 20.63
CA GLY A 49 17.15 -3.97 20.63
C GLY A 49 17.77 -4.14 19.25
N GLY A 50 16.97 -4.09 18.19
CA GLY A 50 17.45 -4.09 16.81
C GLY A 50 16.35 -4.16 15.76
N ILE A 51 16.62 -3.56 14.60
CA ILE A 51 15.75 -3.56 13.43
C ILE A 51 16.46 -4.33 12.32
N TYR A 52 16.01 -5.56 12.07
CA TYR A 52 16.51 -6.42 11.01
C TYR A 52 15.68 -6.17 9.74
N LEU A 53 16.34 -5.76 8.66
CA LEU A 53 15.69 -5.43 7.39
C LEU A 53 16.02 -6.51 6.37
N LEU A 54 15.03 -7.31 5.97
CA LEU A 54 15.19 -8.23 4.83
C LEU A 54 15.01 -7.45 3.53
N ILE A 55 16.11 -7.31 2.77
CA ILE A 55 16.15 -6.48 1.56
C ILE A 55 16.63 -7.32 0.38
N ARG A 56 15.80 -7.36 -0.67
CA ARG A 56 16.18 -7.96 -1.95
C ARG A 56 17.28 -7.14 -2.62
N GLY A 57 18.38 -7.78 -3.00
CA GLY A 57 19.37 -7.17 -3.89
C GLY A 57 18.79 -6.76 -5.24
N ASN A 58 19.41 -5.79 -5.90
CA ASN A 58 19.08 -5.42 -7.28
C ASN A 58 20.34 -5.30 -8.15
N LYS A 59 20.17 -5.02 -9.45
CA LYS A 59 21.30 -4.96 -10.40
C LYS A 59 22.34 -3.88 -10.08
N ARG A 60 21.96 -2.80 -9.40
CA ARG A 60 22.85 -1.69 -9.03
C ARG A 60 23.48 -1.92 -7.66
N HIS A 61 22.68 -2.43 -6.72
CA HIS A 61 23.07 -2.69 -5.34
C HIS A 61 22.69 -4.14 -5.01
N PRO A 62 23.58 -5.12 -5.30
CA PRO A 62 23.29 -6.53 -5.08
C PRO A 62 23.17 -6.86 -3.59
N GLU A 63 23.84 -6.10 -2.71
CA GLU A 63 23.82 -6.31 -1.26
C GLU A 63 22.80 -5.42 -0.55
N ALA A 64 22.16 -5.97 0.50
CA ALA A 64 21.13 -5.29 1.28
C ALA A 64 21.63 -4.01 1.95
N ARG A 65 22.83 -4.03 2.56
CA ARG A 65 23.38 -2.86 3.25
C ARG A 65 23.67 -1.72 2.29
N GLU A 66 24.24 -2.03 1.13
CA GLU A 66 24.49 -1.03 0.08
C GLU A 66 23.18 -0.44 -0.43
N ARG A 67 22.19 -1.29 -0.74
CA ARG A 67 20.87 -0.85 -1.19
C ARG A 67 20.16 -0.01 -0.13
N PHE A 68 20.27 -0.39 1.15
CA PHE A 68 19.72 0.37 2.26
C PHE A 68 20.28 1.79 2.29
N LEU A 69 21.60 1.95 2.30
CA LEU A 69 22.24 3.26 2.36
C LEU A 69 21.90 4.14 1.15
N ASN A 70 21.84 3.55 -0.05
CA ASN A 70 21.68 4.29 -1.30
C ASN A 70 20.22 4.52 -1.75
N GLU A 71 19.26 3.73 -1.29
CA GLU A 71 17.84 3.82 -1.71
C GLU A 71 16.85 4.02 -0.56
N ILE A 72 17.21 3.67 0.68
CA ILE A 72 16.30 3.69 1.83
C ILE A 72 16.71 4.80 2.79
N ALA A 73 17.89 4.71 3.40
CA ALA A 73 18.38 5.69 4.37
C ALA A 73 18.47 7.10 3.78
N CYS A 74 18.81 7.24 2.49
CA CYS A 74 18.86 8.53 1.79
C CYS A 74 17.47 9.15 1.50
N SER A 75 16.37 8.43 1.75
CA SER A 75 15.01 8.95 1.52
C SER A 75 14.72 10.14 2.43
N SER A 76 13.93 11.10 1.93
CA SER A 76 13.51 12.28 2.68
C SER A 76 12.62 11.97 3.88
N VAL A 77 12.14 10.73 4.02
CA VAL A 77 11.42 10.25 5.20
C VAL A 77 12.26 10.43 6.48
N PHE A 78 13.57 10.24 6.39
CA PHE A 78 14.52 10.31 7.50
C PHE A 78 15.10 11.73 7.67
N GLU A 79 14.61 12.74 6.93
CA GLU A 79 15.18 14.09 6.96
C GLU A 79 15.02 14.75 8.33
N HIS A 80 13.90 14.53 9.01
CA HIS A 80 13.69 15.05 10.35
C HIS A 80 14.74 14.51 11.33
N LEU A 81 14.97 13.19 11.34
CA LEU A 81 15.99 12.56 12.19
C LEU A 81 17.41 13.06 11.88
N ARG A 82 17.76 13.21 10.59
CA ARG A 82 19.05 13.75 10.17
C ARG A 82 19.27 15.20 10.60
N THR A 83 18.23 16.02 10.53
CA THR A 83 18.33 17.46 10.83
C THR A 83 18.29 17.73 12.34
N GLU A 84 17.60 16.90 13.11
CA GLU A 84 17.55 17.00 14.56
C GLU A 84 18.88 16.58 15.22
N ASN A 85 19.41 15.40 14.86
CA ASN A 85 20.72 14.93 15.34
C ASN A 85 21.31 13.86 14.40
N GLY A 86 22.05 14.31 13.39
CA GLY A 86 22.65 13.42 12.38
C GLY A 86 23.61 12.37 12.94
N ASP A 87 24.48 12.75 13.88
CA ASP A 87 25.44 11.82 14.49
C ASP A 87 24.72 10.70 15.26
N ALA A 88 23.70 11.06 16.06
CA ALA A 88 22.90 10.07 16.78
C ALA A 88 22.09 9.16 15.84
N PHE A 89 21.62 9.70 14.72
CA PHE A 89 20.93 8.92 13.70
C PHE A 89 21.88 7.90 13.04
N ASP A 90 23.08 8.33 12.64
CA ASP A 90 24.09 7.46 12.04
C ASP A 90 24.56 6.38 13.04
N ASP A 91 24.81 6.76 14.29
CA ASP A 91 25.12 5.82 15.37
C ASP A 91 24.01 4.78 15.57
N PHE A 92 22.74 5.20 15.51
CA PHE A 92 21.61 4.29 15.59
C PHE A 92 21.58 3.32 14.40
N LEU A 93 21.77 3.82 13.17
CA LEU A 93 21.80 2.98 11.98
C LEU A 93 22.90 1.91 12.08
N ASP A 94 24.08 2.26 12.61
CA ASP A 94 25.18 1.33 12.78
C ASP A 94 24.97 0.34 13.91
N ALA A 95 24.43 0.79 15.05
CA ALA A 95 24.29 -0.03 16.25
C ALA A 95 23.02 -0.89 16.29
N ARG A 96 21.97 -0.51 15.53
CA ARG A 96 20.63 -1.11 15.66
C ARG A 96 20.00 -1.51 14.33
N VAL A 97 20.49 -1.08 13.17
CA VAL A 97 19.90 -1.47 11.87
C VAL A 97 20.75 -2.52 11.15
N PHE A 98 20.19 -3.74 11.06
CA PHE A 98 20.86 -4.90 10.49
C PHE A 98 20.23 -5.27 9.14
N CYS A 99 20.97 -5.05 8.05
CA CYS A 99 20.49 -5.33 6.69
C CYS A 99 20.84 -6.77 6.27
N ILE A 100 19.83 -7.54 5.88
CA ILE A 100 19.96 -8.95 5.45
C ILE A 100 19.63 -9.05 3.96
N THR A 101 20.59 -9.53 3.16
CA THR A 101 20.38 -9.79 1.72
C THR A 101 19.54 -11.05 1.56
N GLY A 102 18.31 -10.91 1.05
CA GLY A 102 17.41 -12.05 0.84
C GLY A 102 16.12 -11.69 0.12
N GLU A 103 15.34 -12.71 -0.25
CA GLU A 103 14.10 -12.58 -1.01
C GLU A 103 13.00 -13.42 -0.37
N VAL A 104 11.85 -12.80 -0.08
CA VAL A 104 10.74 -13.43 0.65
C VAL A 104 10.10 -14.58 -0.12
N THR A 105 10.20 -14.58 -1.46
CA THR A 105 9.68 -15.66 -2.30
C THR A 105 10.57 -16.91 -2.35
N GLU A 106 11.81 -16.82 -1.85
CA GLU A 106 12.75 -17.94 -1.85
C GLU A 106 12.68 -18.72 -0.52
N PRO A 107 12.87 -20.05 -0.54
CA PRO A 107 12.96 -20.85 0.68
C PRO A 107 14.01 -20.27 1.63
N ARG A 108 13.67 -20.16 2.92
CA ARG A 108 14.54 -19.54 3.95
C ARG A 108 15.04 -18.14 3.58
N PHE A 109 14.24 -17.39 2.84
CA PHE A 109 14.58 -16.07 2.29
C PHE A 109 15.79 -16.06 1.34
N GLY A 110 16.18 -17.23 0.79
CA GLY A 110 17.40 -17.39 0.00
C GLY A 110 18.67 -17.51 0.84
N LEU A 111 18.55 -17.60 2.17
CA LEU A 111 19.67 -17.77 3.09
C LEU A 111 20.11 -19.24 3.18
N SER A 112 21.35 -19.46 3.59
CA SER A 112 21.77 -20.78 4.04
C SER A 112 21.01 -21.19 5.30
N GLN A 113 21.02 -22.49 5.61
CA GLN A 113 20.36 -23.00 6.82
C GLN A 113 20.93 -22.38 8.11
N GLU A 114 22.25 -22.19 8.17
CA GLU A 114 22.94 -21.64 9.33
C GLU A 114 22.62 -20.15 9.52
N GLU A 115 22.63 -19.36 8.44
CA GLU A 115 22.24 -17.95 8.48
C GLU A 115 20.78 -17.76 8.87
N PHE A 116 19.88 -18.57 8.31
CA PHE A 116 18.47 -18.54 8.65
C PHE A 116 18.22 -18.87 10.13
N ALA A 117 18.86 -19.93 10.65
CA ALA A 117 18.75 -20.29 12.07
C ALA A 117 19.37 -19.24 13.00
N SER A 118 20.51 -18.65 12.59
CA SER A 118 21.17 -17.56 13.34
C SER A 118 20.31 -16.30 13.40
N LEU A 119 19.62 -15.95 12.31
CA LEU A 119 18.67 -14.84 12.27
C LEU A 119 17.44 -15.16 13.13
N ALA A 120 16.87 -16.36 12.99
CA ALA A 120 15.70 -16.79 13.76
C ALA A 120 15.95 -16.74 15.28
N GLY A 121 17.13 -17.17 15.74
CA GLY A 121 17.51 -17.10 17.16
C GLY A 121 17.69 -15.67 17.72
N LYS A 122 17.61 -14.64 16.87
CA LYS A 122 17.78 -13.23 17.24
C LYS A 122 16.51 -12.39 17.14
N VAL A 123 15.44 -12.88 16.54
CA VAL A 123 14.27 -12.04 16.25
C VAL A 123 13.14 -12.40 17.21
N ASP A 124 12.47 -11.38 17.74
CA ASP A 124 11.38 -11.53 18.70
C ASP A 124 10.00 -11.31 18.07
N VAL A 125 9.92 -10.68 16.88
CA VAL A 125 8.67 -10.43 16.13
C VAL A 125 8.95 -10.13 14.65
N VAL A 126 8.03 -10.53 13.76
CA VAL A 126 8.11 -10.25 12.32
C VAL A 126 7.03 -9.25 11.90
N ILE A 127 7.41 -8.22 11.16
CA ILE A 127 6.51 -7.36 10.39
C ILE A 127 6.68 -7.68 8.91
N ASN A 128 5.68 -8.33 8.32
CA ASN A 128 5.66 -8.60 6.89
C ASN A 128 4.85 -7.53 6.15
N SER A 129 5.55 -6.57 5.53
CA SER A 129 4.96 -5.56 4.64
C SER A 129 5.35 -5.77 3.17
N ALA A 130 6.10 -6.83 2.85
CA ALA A 130 6.40 -7.18 1.47
C ALA A 130 5.12 -7.63 0.74
N ALA A 131 4.79 -6.91 -0.32
CA ALA A 131 3.69 -7.26 -1.22
C ALA A 131 3.96 -6.61 -2.58
N SER A 132 3.39 -7.20 -3.63
CA SER A 132 3.19 -6.45 -4.86
C SER A 132 1.85 -5.73 -4.79
N VAL A 133 1.87 -4.42 -5.01
CA VAL A 133 0.69 -3.54 -5.03
C VAL A 133 0.23 -3.23 -6.45
N ASN A 134 0.68 -4.00 -7.44
CA ASN A 134 0.34 -3.79 -8.84
C ASN A 134 -0.96 -4.52 -9.20
N PHE A 135 -2.05 -3.78 -9.40
CA PHE A 135 -3.38 -4.31 -9.77
C PHE A 135 -3.42 -5.02 -11.13
N ARG A 136 -2.37 -4.90 -11.95
CA ARG A 136 -2.21 -5.59 -13.25
C ARG A 136 -0.99 -6.48 -13.27
N GLU A 137 -0.59 -7.00 -12.11
CA GLU A 137 0.45 -8.01 -12.06
C GLU A 137 -0.03 -9.35 -12.62
N GLU A 138 0.88 -10.08 -13.24
CA GLU A 138 0.62 -11.45 -13.69
C GLU A 138 0.23 -12.33 -12.49
N LEU A 139 -0.80 -13.17 -12.66
CA LEU A 139 -1.35 -13.98 -11.57
C LEU A 139 -0.29 -14.82 -10.85
N ASP A 140 0.68 -15.36 -11.58
CA ASP A 140 1.74 -16.19 -11.02
C ASP A 140 2.68 -15.40 -10.11
N LYS A 141 3.07 -14.18 -10.50
CA LYS A 141 3.86 -13.29 -9.66
C LYS A 141 3.07 -12.85 -8.43
N ALA A 142 1.81 -12.44 -8.61
CA ALA A 142 0.94 -12.02 -7.52
C ALA A 142 0.73 -13.15 -6.49
N LEU A 143 0.49 -14.38 -6.96
CA LEU A 143 0.35 -15.57 -6.11
C LEU A 143 1.67 -15.91 -5.39
N ALA A 144 2.80 -15.81 -6.08
CA ALA A 144 4.11 -16.05 -5.48
C ALA A 144 4.42 -15.08 -4.33
N ILE A 145 4.23 -13.77 -4.55
CA ILE A 145 4.60 -12.72 -3.59
C ILE A 145 3.57 -12.51 -2.47
N ASN A 146 2.27 -12.54 -2.77
CA ASN A 146 1.22 -12.19 -1.79
C ASN A 146 0.67 -13.40 -1.04
N THR A 147 0.88 -14.62 -1.54
CA THR A 147 0.35 -15.85 -0.94
C THR A 147 1.46 -16.83 -0.59
N LYS A 148 2.19 -17.36 -1.58
CA LYS A 148 3.13 -18.48 -1.35
C LYS A 148 4.35 -18.11 -0.52
N SER A 149 4.88 -16.90 -0.68
CA SER A 149 6.00 -16.35 0.10
C SER A 149 5.73 -16.37 1.62
N LEU A 150 4.46 -16.35 2.02
CA LEU A 150 4.06 -16.38 3.42
C LEU A 150 4.42 -17.71 4.09
N ASN A 151 4.61 -18.80 3.33
CA ASN A 151 5.19 -20.03 3.89
C ASN A 151 6.59 -19.78 4.46
N SER A 152 7.43 -18.99 3.80
CA SER A 152 8.77 -18.65 4.32
C SER A 152 8.69 -17.76 5.57
N ILE A 153 7.65 -16.92 5.68
CA ILE A 153 7.39 -16.14 6.91
C ILE A 153 6.95 -17.07 8.05
N VAL A 154 6.05 -18.02 7.78
CA VAL A 154 5.63 -19.04 8.74
C VAL A 154 6.81 -19.87 9.22
N ASP A 155 7.61 -20.39 8.28
CA ASP A 155 8.80 -21.20 8.58
C ASP A 155 9.78 -20.44 9.47
N PHE A 156 9.96 -19.14 9.21
CA PHE A 156 10.82 -18.28 10.03
C PHE A 156 10.25 -18.06 11.42
N ALA A 157 8.96 -17.74 11.53
CA ALA A 157 8.31 -17.52 12.82
C ALA A 157 8.37 -18.78 13.70
N VAL A 158 8.15 -19.96 13.12
CA VAL A 158 8.27 -21.25 13.82
C VAL A 158 9.72 -21.53 14.22
N ALA A 159 10.68 -21.33 13.32
CA ALA A 159 12.11 -21.54 13.61
C ALA A 159 12.64 -20.58 14.69
N ALA A 160 12.03 -19.41 14.85
CA ALA A 160 12.36 -18.43 15.88
C ALA A 160 11.66 -18.69 17.23
N GLY A 161 10.92 -19.80 17.37
CA GLY A 161 10.23 -20.16 18.62
C GLY A 161 8.81 -19.63 18.70
N ASP A 162 8.06 -19.75 17.60
CA ASP A 162 6.66 -19.33 17.47
C ASP A 162 6.43 -17.84 17.77
N ILE A 163 7.37 -17.00 17.33
CA ILE A 163 7.30 -15.54 17.51
C ILE A 163 6.09 -14.94 16.78
N PRO A 164 5.58 -13.77 17.23
CA PRO A 164 4.45 -13.12 16.58
C PRO A 164 4.74 -12.66 15.15
N VAL A 165 3.69 -12.72 14.32
CA VAL A 165 3.71 -12.21 12.94
C VAL A 165 2.68 -11.10 12.78
N ILE A 166 3.13 -9.93 12.32
CA ILE A 166 2.29 -8.82 11.90
C ILE A 166 2.27 -8.78 10.38
N GLN A 167 1.16 -9.21 9.79
CA GLN A 167 0.94 -9.23 8.35
C GLN A 167 0.22 -7.96 7.91
N VAL A 168 0.85 -7.16 7.04
CA VAL A 168 0.14 -6.06 6.36
C VAL A 168 -0.67 -6.63 5.20
N SER A 169 -1.99 -6.48 5.26
CA SER A 169 -2.95 -6.86 4.23
C SER A 169 -3.60 -5.62 3.60
N THR A 170 -4.91 -5.63 3.32
CA THR A 170 -5.67 -4.47 2.84
C THR A 170 -7.15 -4.61 3.19
N CYS A 171 -7.85 -3.51 3.47
CA CYS A 171 -9.31 -3.54 3.69
C CYS A 171 -10.06 -4.13 2.48
N TYR A 172 -9.52 -3.97 1.27
CA TYR A 172 -10.14 -4.40 0.02
C TYR A 172 -10.13 -5.93 -0.20
N VAL A 173 -9.56 -6.72 0.72
CA VAL A 173 -9.82 -8.17 0.74
C VAL A 173 -11.30 -8.48 0.95
N ASN A 174 -12.10 -7.51 1.40
CA ASN A 174 -13.57 -7.61 1.44
C ASN A 174 -14.19 -7.91 0.05
N GLY A 175 -13.46 -7.69 -1.05
CA GLY A 175 -13.92 -8.04 -2.40
C GLY A 175 -15.24 -7.35 -2.73
N MET A 176 -16.13 -8.04 -3.45
CA MET A 176 -17.44 -7.55 -3.89
C MET A 176 -18.57 -7.82 -2.87
N ASN A 177 -18.24 -8.06 -1.59
CA ASN A 177 -19.23 -8.08 -0.52
C ASN A 177 -19.92 -6.70 -0.38
N SER A 178 -20.92 -6.58 0.49
CA SER A 178 -21.63 -5.31 0.74
C SER A 178 -21.97 -5.14 2.22
N GLY A 179 -22.31 -3.91 2.63
CA GLY A 179 -22.69 -3.59 4.01
C GLY A 179 -21.51 -3.14 4.89
N MET A 180 -21.56 -3.43 6.18
CA MET A 180 -20.45 -3.11 7.09
C MET A 180 -19.37 -4.19 6.99
N ALA A 181 -18.14 -3.78 6.67
CA ALA A 181 -16.99 -4.66 6.58
C ALA A 181 -16.24 -4.65 7.91
N GLU A 182 -16.61 -5.59 8.78
CA GLU A 182 -16.03 -5.76 10.12
C GLU A 182 -14.62 -6.35 10.10
N GLU A 183 -13.88 -6.13 11.19
CA GLU A 183 -12.56 -6.72 11.49
C GLU A 183 -12.66 -8.24 11.75
N ALA A 184 -12.97 -9.00 10.70
CA ALA A 184 -13.17 -10.44 10.74
C ALA A 184 -12.61 -11.16 9.50
N VAL A 185 -12.61 -12.49 9.54
CA VAL A 185 -12.29 -13.32 8.37
C VAL A 185 -13.37 -13.11 7.31
N VAL A 186 -12.96 -12.69 6.12
CA VAL A 186 -13.86 -12.34 5.02
C VAL A 186 -14.29 -13.59 4.25
N GLN A 187 -15.58 -13.69 3.94
CA GLN A 187 -16.12 -14.72 3.06
C GLN A 187 -15.98 -14.36 1.56
N PRO A 188 -15.80 -15.35 0.67
CA PRO A 188 -15.90 -15.12 -0.77
C PRO A 188 -17.28 -14.58 -1.16
N ALA A 189 -17.31 -13.53 -1.99
CA ALA A 189 -18.57 -12.98 -2.51
C ALA A 189 -19.09 -13.72 -3.76
N GLY A 190 -18.26 -14.56 -4.37
CA GLY A 190 -18.55 -15.32 -5.58
C GLY A 190 -18.66 -16.82 -5.32
N ALA A 191 -17.89 -17.61 -6.09
CA ALA A 191 -17.86 -19.06 -5.92
C ALA A 191 -17.45 -19.47 -4.50
N ALA A 192 -18.16 -20.47 -3.96
CA ALA A 192 -17.92 -20.97 -2.62
C ALA A 192 -16.55 -21.64 -2.50
N ILE A 193 -15.92 -21.44 -1.33
CA ILE A 193 -14.70 -22.13 -0.90
C ILE A 193 -15.04 -22.79 0.44
N PRO A 194 -14.65 -24.05 0.68
CA PRO A 194 -14.94 -24.72 1.95
C PRO A 194 -14.37 -23.94 3.14
N ARG A 195 -15.16 -23.83 4.21
CA ARG A 195 -14.75 -23.18 5.45
C ARG A 195 -14.39 -24.23 6.50
N SER A 196 -13.22 -24.08 7.10
CA SER A 196 -12.74 -24.91 8.22
C SER A 196 -13.57 -24.64 9.49
N GLU A 197 -13.62 -25.61 10.39
CA GLU A 197 -14.16 -25.45 11.75
C GLU A 197 -13.43 -24.36 12.54
N GLN A 198 -12.16 -24.11 12.22
CA GLN A 198 -11.34 -23.05 12.83
C GLN A 198 -11.58 -21.67 12.20
N GLY A 199 -12.51 -21.55 11.24
CA GLY A 199 -13.05 -20.30 10.74
C GLY A 199 -12.37 -19.72 9.50
N TYR A 200 -11.18 -20.21 9.11
CA TYR A 200 -10.50 -19.87 7.85
C TYR A 200 -11.07 -20.67 6.66
N TYR A 201 -10.72 -20.29 5.44
CA TYR A 201 -11.13 -20.99 4.22
C TYR A 201 -10.04 -21.93 3.68
N GLU A 202 -10.40 -23.14 3.28
CA GLU A 202 -9.49 -24.15 2.75
C GLU A 202 -9.13 -23.83 1.30
N ILE A 203 -7.91 -23.31 1.08
CA ILE A 203 -7.48 -22.78 -0.21
C ILE A 203 -6.47 -23.66 -0.97
N ASP A 204 -6.06 -24.80 -0.42
CA ASP A 204 -4.98 -25.62 -1.03
C ASP A 204 -5.37 -26.13 -2.42
N GLU A 205 -6.57 -26.70 -2.56
CA GLU A 205 -7.10 -27.14 -3.87
C GLU A 205 -7.23 -25.97 -4.86
N LEU A 206 -7.60 -24.79 -4.37
CA LEU A 206 -7.70 -23.58 -5.18
C LEU A 206 -6.32 -23.13 -5.65
N ILE A 207 -5.30 -23.12 -4.79
CA ILE A 207 -3.92 -22.78 -5.17
C ILE A 207 -3.45 -23.73 -6.27
N HIS A 208 -3.63 -25.05 -6.10
CA HIS A 208 -3.25 -26.03 -7.11
C HIS A 208 -3.97 -25.81 -8.45
N LEU A 209 -5.28 -25.53 -8.42
CA LEU A 209 -6.04 -25.20 -9.62
C LEU A 209 -5.52 -23.95 -10.33
N LEU A 210 -5.14 -22.91 -9.58
CA LEU A 210 -4.56 -21.69 -10.15
C LEU A 210 -3.20 -21.99 -10.79
N GLU A 211 -2.37 -22.79 -10.14
CA GLU A 211 -1.07 -23.21 -10.67
C GLU A 211 -1.19 -24.02 -11.97
N ASP A 212 -2.15 -24.94 -12.05
CA ASP A 212 -2.43 -25.70 -13.28
C ASP A 212 -2.84 -24.77 -14.43
N LYS A 213 -3.72 -23.81 -14.17
CA LYS A 213 -4.14 -22.80 -15.16
C LYS A 213 -2.98 -21.90 -15.60
N ILE A 214 -2.12 -21.50 -14.67
CA ILE A 214 -0.90 -20.73 -14.96
C ILE A 214 0.03 -21.55 -15.88
N SER A 215 0.25 -22.82 -15.55
CA SER A 215 1.10 -23.73 -16.32
C SER A 215 0.57 -23.92 -17.74
N ASP A 216 -0.74 -24.13 -17.89
CA ASP A 216 -1.40 -24.21 -19.20
C ASP A 216 -1.19 -22.93 -20.03
N VAL A 217 -1.41 -21.76 -19.45
CA VAL A 217 -1.18 -20.48 -20.13
C VAL A 217 0.29 -20.32 -20.55
N ARG A 218 1.24 -20.68 -19.67
CA ARG A 218 2.68 -20.63 -19.95
C ARG A 218 3.11 -21.60 -21.06
N SER A 219 2.44 -22.75 -21.19
CA SER A 219 2.71 -23.71 -22.27
C SER A 219 2.28 -23.20 -23.65
N ARG A 220 1.29 -22.30 -23.71
CA ARG A 220 0.65 -21.82 -24.96
C ARG A 220 1.18 -20.47 -25.44
N TYR A 221 1.72 -19.65 -24.55
CA TYR A 221 2.07 -18.26 -24.85
C TYR A 221 3.47 -17.90 -24.33
N SER A 222 4.11 -16.92 -24.97
CA SER A 222 5.42 -16.39 -24.56
C SER A 222 5.48 -14.86 -24.72
N GLY A 223 6.51 -14.25 -24.12
CA GLY A 223 6.77 -12.81 -24.18
C GLY A 223 5.60 -11.97 -23.66
N LYS A 224 5.36 -10.80 -24.28
CA LYS A 224 4.30 -9.86 -23.88
C LYS A 224 2.88 -10.45 -23.95
N THR A 225 2.66 -11.42 -24.83
CA THR A 225 1.36 -12.10 -24.93
C THR A 225 1.11 -12.95 -23.70
N LEU A 226 2.14 -13.64 -23.19
CA LEU A 226 2.06 -14.39 -21.94
C LEU A 226 1.72 -13.49 -20.77
N GLU A 227 2.44 -12.37 -20.61
CA GLU A 227 2.19 -11.39 -19.54
C GLU A 227 0.72 -10.96 -19.53
N LYS A 228 0.20 -10.55 -20.69
CA LYS A 228 -1.20 -10.15 -20.84
C LYS A 228 -2.16 -11.28 -20.47
N LYS A 229 -1.91 -12.51 -20.92
CA LYS A 229 -2.77 -13.66 -20.64
C LYS A 229 -2.80 -14.05 -19.17
N LEU A 230 -1.68 -13.93 -18.47
CA LEU A 230 -1.61 -14.16 -17.02
C LEU A 230 -2.33 -13.06 -16.23
N VAL A 231 -2.28 -11.81 -16.68
CA VAL A 231 -3.09 -10.72 -16.11
C VAL A 231 -4.58 -10.97 -16.32
N ASP A 232 -4.98 -11.31 -17.55
CA ASP A 232 -6.38 -11.59 -17.90
C ASP A 232 -6.91 -12.80 -17.08
N LEU A 233 -6.10 -13.85 -16.91
CA LEU A 233 -6.41 -15.00 -16.07
C LEU A 233 -6.62 -14.60 -14.60
N GLY A 234 -5.70 -13.81 -14.04
CA GLY A 234 -5.83 -13.35 -12.65
C GLY A 234 -7.10 -12.56 -12.38
N ILE A 235 -7.46 -11.66 -13.30
CA ILE A 235 -8.72 -10.90 -13.23
C ILE A 235 -9.93 -11.84 -13.34
N GLN A 236 -9.89 -12.82 -14.24
CA GLN A 236 -10.98 -13.78 -14.41
C GLN A 236 -11.20 -14.61 -13.14
N GLU A 237 -10.14 -15.14 -12.54
CA GLU A 237 -10.22 -15.94 -11.33
C GLU A 237 -10.63 -15.09 -10.12
N ALA A 238 -10.08 -13.88 -9.96
CA ALA A 238 -10.52 -12.96 -8.91
C ALA A 238 -12.03 -12.70 -8.97
N ASN A 239 -12.55 -12.33 -10.16
CA ASN A 239 -13.99 -12.07 -10.33
C ASN A 239 -14.85 -13.31 -10.07
N ARG A 240 -14.36 -14.51 -10.43
CA ARG A 240 -15.07 -15.78 -10.18
C ARG A 240 -15.33 -16.01 -8.68
N TYR A 241 -14.37 -15.69 -7.82
CA TYR A 241 -14.49 -15.91 -6.39
C TYR A 241 -15.00 -14.69 -5.60
N GLY A 242 -15.18 -13.55 -6.28
CA GLY A 242 -15.81 -12.38 -5.67
C GLY A 242 -14.89 -11.19 -5.42
N TRP A 243 -13.76 -11.07 -6.11
CA TRP A 243 -12.82 -9.95 -6.02
C TRP A 243 -12.72 -9.17 -7.33
N SER A 244 -12.48 -7.87 -7.24
CA SER A 244 -12.38 -6.97 -8.40
C SER A 244 -11.10 -7.16 -9.22
N ASP A 245 -10.01 -7.56 -8.55
CA ASP A 245 -8.67 -7.62 -9.11
C ASP A 245 -7.82 -8.71 -8.47
N THR A 246 -6.74 -9.07 -9.17
CA THR A 246 -5.79 -10.11 -8.76
C THR A 246 -5.10 -9.79 -7.42
N TYR A 247 -4.88 -8.51 -7.13
CA TYR A 247 -4.18 -8.08 -5.92
C TYR A 247 -4.99 -8.41 -4.67
N THR A 248 -6.22 -7.91 -4.59
CA THR A 248 -7.11 -8.15 -3.44
C THR A 248 -7.41 -9.63 -3.23
N PHE A 249 -7.58 -10.38 -4.32
CA PHE A 249 -7.76 -11.83 -4.28
C PHE A 249 -6.55 -12.56 -3.69
N THR A 250 -5.34 -12.27 -4.18
CA THR A 250 -4.12 -12.95 -3.69
C THR A 250 -3.74 -12.53 -2.27
N LYS A 251 -4.06 -11.29 -1.85
CA LYS A 251 -3.96 -10.87 -0.44
C LYS A 251 -4.92 -11.66 0.44
N TRP A 252 -6.17 -11.85 0.01
CA TRP A 252 -7.13 -12.67 0.74
C TRP A 252 -6.66 -14.13 0.87
N LEU A 253 -6.15 -14.73 -0.22
CA LEU A 253 -5.54 -16.07 -0.17
C LEU A 253 -4.38 -16.14 0.84
N GLY A 254 -3.53 -15.10 0.85
CA GLY A 254 -2.43 -15.01 1.82
C GLY A 254 -2.91 -14.96 3.28
N GLU A 255 -4.00 -14.25 3.55
CA GLU A 255 -4.61 -14.26 4.89
C GLU A 255 -5.08 -15.67 5.29
N GLN A 256 -5.75 -16.40 4.39
CA GLN A 256 -6.23 -17.76 4.70
C GLN A 256 -5.08 -18.72 4.98
N LEU A 257 -3.99 -18.61 4.20
CA LEU A 257 -2.77 -19.39 4.44
C LEU A 257 -2.20 -19.12 5.83
N LEU A 258 -2.08 -17.85 6.23
CA LEU A 258 -1.54 -17.50 7.55
C LEU A 258 -2.46 -17.96 8.69
N LEU A 259 -3.77 -17.77 8.56
CA LEU A 259 -4.75 -18.22 9.55
C LEU A 259 -4.65 -19.73 9.78
N LYS A 260 -4.48 -20.51 8.70
CA LYS A 260 -4.27 -21.97 8.77
C LYS A 260 -2.91 -22.32 9.39
N SER A 261 -1.82 -21.79 8.85
CA SER A 261 -0.46 -22.22 9.20
C SER A 261 0.01 -21.73 10.57
N LEU A 262 -0.55 -20.63 11.07
CA LEU A 262 -0.27 -20.07 12.39
C LEU A 262 -1.40 -20.34 13.38
N ALA A 263 -2.28 -21.30 13.13
CA ALA A 263 -3.31 -21.70 14.09
C ALA A 263 -2.69 -22.01 15.47
N GLY A 264 -3.23 -21.38 16.51
CA GLY A 264 -2.72 -21.46 17.90
C GLY A 264 -1.46 -20.62 18.19
N LYS A 265 -0.93 -19.88 17.21
CA LYS A 265 0.22 -18.97 17.35
C LYS A 265 -0.23 -17.50 17.22
N SER A 266 0.65 -16.57 17.56
CA SER A 266 0.37 -15.13 17.47
C SER A 266 0.39 -14.61 16.04
N LEU A 267 -0.75 -14.15 15.54
CA LEU A 267 -0.88 -13.52 14.22
C LEU A 267 -1.73 -12.26 14.32
N THR A 268 -1.24 -11.16 13.78
CA THR A 268 -2.05 -9.96 13.56
C THR A 268 -2.09 -9.64 12.07
N ILE A 269 -3.29 -9.57 11.49
CA ILE A 269 -3.52 -9.11 10.12
C ILE A 269 -3.98 -7.66 10.21
N LEU A 270 -3.12 -6.72 9.79
CA LEU A 270 -3.46 -5.31 9.70
C LEU A 270 -3.86 -4.94 8.27
N ARG A 271 -5.08 -4.47 8.07
CA ARG A 271 -5.68 -4.09 6.80
C ARG A 271 -5.78 -2.57 6.69
N PRO A 272 -4.86 -1.88 6.00
CA PRO A 272 -5.07 -0.49 5.64
C PRO A 272 -6.04 -0.33 4.46
N SER A 273 -6.74 0.81 4.40
CA SER A 273 -7.42 1.28 3.18
C SER A 273 -6.42 1.96 2.23
N ILE A 274 -6.84 2.89 1.35
CA ILE A 274 -5.91 3.53 0.40
C ILE A 274 -4.94 4.42 1.17
N ILE A 275 -3.69 3.98 1.26
CA ILE A 275 -2.65 4.72 1.98
C ILE A 275 -2.22 5.93 1.14
N GLU A 276 -2.39 7.11 1.70
CA GLU A 276 -1.94 8.39 1.13
C GLU A 276 -0.88 9.06 2.01
N SER A 277 -0.51 10.30 1.67
CA SER A 277 0.54 11.06 2.35
C SER A 277 0.40 11.11 3.87
N ALA A 278 1.51 11.32 4.58
CA ALA A 278 1.49 11.54 6.02
C ALA A 278 0.59 12.71 6.41
N LEU A 279 -0.17 12.55 7.49
CA LEU A 279 -0.96 13.64 8.10
C LEU A 279 -0.02 14.59 8.84
N GLN A 280 0.83 14.04 9.71
CA GLN A 280 1.74 14.79 10.57
C GLN A 280 3.18 14.29 10.46
N GLU A 281 3.40 12.97 10.48
CA GLU A 281 4.73 12.40 10.70
C GLU A 281 5.21 11.49 9.54
N PRO A 282 6.51 11.43 9.23
CA PRO A 282 7.60 12.26 9.76
C PRO A 282 7.57 13.72 9.29
N ALA A 283 6.81 14.01 8.24
CA ALA A 283 6.52 15.38 7.82
C ALA A 283 5.13 15.42 7.17
N PRO A 284 4.33 16.47 7.41
CA PRO A 284 3.02 16.61 6.77
C PRO A 284 3.15 16.55 5.25
N GLY A 285 2.33 15.71 4.61
CA GLY A 285 2.31 15.56 3.17
C GLY A 285 3.42 14.66 2.62
N TRP A 286 4.30 14.10 3.46
CA TRP A 286 5.33 13.18 2.99
C TRP A 286 4.71 11.98 2.28
N ILE A 287 5.16 11.73 1.05
CA ILE A 287 4.65 10.64 0.21
C ILE A 287 5.73 10.19 -0.76
N GLU A 288 5.84 8.88 -0.96
CA GLU A 288 6.80 8.31 -1.90
C GLU A 288 6.13 7.84 -3.18
N GLY A 289 6.37 8.57 -4.27
CA GLY A 289 5.78 8.24 -5.58
C GLY A 289 4.27 8.47 -5.64
N VAL A 290 3.68 8.09 -6.78
CA VAL A 290 2.26 8.33 -7.09
C VAL A 290 1.43 7.11 -6.67
N LYS A 291 0.47 7.31 -5.76
CA LYS A 291 -0.49 6.32 -5.27
C LYS A 291 -1.75 6.26 -6.12
N VAL A 292 -2.73 5.51 -5.63
CA VAL A 292 -3.98 5.22 -6.33
C VAL A 292 -4.79 6.49 -6.58
N ALA A 293 -5.06 7.28 -5.54
CA ALA A 293 -5.80 8.53 -5.71
C ALA A 293 -4.97 9.55 -6.50
N ASP A 294 -3.67 9.61 -6.24
CA ASP A 294 -2.73 10.51 -6.91
C ASP A 294 -2.70 10.33 -8.42
N ALA A 295 -2.83 9.10 -8.91
CA ALA A 295 -2.85 8.83 -10.35
C ALA A 295 -4.03 9.55 -11.03
N ILE A 296 -5.18 9.60 -10.35
CA ILE A 296 -6.39 10.30 -10.80
C ILE A 296 -6.19 11.82 -10.66
N ILE A 297 -5.70 12.30 -9.52
CA ILE A 297 -5.36 13.72 -9.28
C ILE A 297 -4.42 14.22 -10.38
N LEU A 298 -3.33 13.50 -10.65
CA LEU A 298 -2.34 13.84 -11.66
C LEU A 298 -2.95 13.85 -13.06
N ALA A 299 -3.81 12.88 -13.39
CA ALA A 299 -4.48 12.83 -14.69
C ALA A 299 -5.40 14.04 -14.89
N TYR A 300 -6.10 14.47 -13.85
CA TYR A 300 -6.89 15.71 -13.84
C TYR A 300 -5.99 16.95 -13.96
N ALA A 301 -4.96 17.07 -13.12
CA ALA A 301 -4.03 18.20 -13.11
C ALA A 301 -3.30 18.39 -14.46
N ARG A 302 -3.09 17.31 -15.22
CA ARG A 302 -2.51 17.37 -16.59
C ARG A 302 -3.53 17.61 -17.69
N GLY A 303 -4.82 17.75 -17.36
CA GLY A 303 -5.92 17.90 -18.31
C GLY A 303 -6.10 16.67 -19.21
N LYS A 304 -5.75 15.48 -18.72
CA LYS A 304 -5.95 14.21 -19.43
C LYS A 304 -7.33 13.62 -19.16
N VAL A 305 -7.85 13.83 -17.96
CA VAL A 305 -9.14 13.32 -17.49
C VAL A 305 -9.99 14.48 -16.98
N THR A 306 -11.26 14.51 -17.39
CA THR A 306 -12.27 15.45 -16.86
C THR A 306 -13.54 14.74 -16.40
N VAL A 307 -13.69 13.46 -16.71
CA VAL A 307 -14.82 12.63 -16.31
C VAL A 307 -14.29 11.29 -15.81
N PHE A 308 -14.77 10.82 -14.68
CA PHE A 308 -14.37 9.54 -14.08
C PHE A 308 -15.59 8.74 -13.59
N PRO A 309 -15.60 7.40 -13.66
CA PRO A 309 -16.69 6.63 -13.11
C PRO A 309 -16.66 6.64 -11.58
N GLY A 310 -17.79 6.97 -10.97
CA GLY A 310 -17.96 6.95 -9.52
C GLY A 310 -19.32 7.50 -9.09
N LYS A 311 -19.76 7.14 -7.89
CA LYS A 311 -20.93 7.74 -7.24
C LYS A 311 -20.42 8.90 -6.38
N ARG A 312 -20.92 10.13 -6.56
CA ARG A 312 -20.48 11.28 -5.74
C ARG A 312 -20.73 11.06 -4.24
N SER A 313 -21.78 10.34 -3.89
CA SER A 313 -22.08 9.97 -2.50
C SER A 313 -21.32 8.73 -2.01
N GLY A 314 -20.56 8.06 -2.88
CA GLY A 314 -19.75 6.91 -2.50
C GLY A 314 -18.58 7.33 -1.62
N ILE A 315 -18.29 6.54 -0.58
CA ILE A 315 -17.14 6.76 0.29
C ILE A 315 -15.87 6.34 -0.45
N ILE A 316 -14.87 7.21 -0.46
CA ILE A 316 -13.51 6.90 -0.91
C ILE A 316 -12.63 6.76 0.33
N ASP A 317 -12.33 5.51 0.70
CA ASP A 317 -11.62 5.26 1.95
C ASP A 317 -10.11 5.44 1.76
N VAL A 318 -9.63 6.60 2.20
CA VAL A 318 -8.21 6.98 2.24
C VAL A 318 -7.74 7.08 3.69
N ILE A 319 -6.48 6.75 3.92
CA ILE A 319 -5.87 6.78 5.26
C ILE A 319 -4.43 7.32 5.17
N PRO A 320 -4.02 8.28 6.03
CA PRO A 320 -2.64 8.73 6.09
C PRO A 320 -1.66 7.62 6.51
N VAL A 321 -0.47 7.59 5.89
CA VAL A 321 0.54 6.54 6.11
C VAL A 321 1.07 6.47 7.55
N ASP A 322 1.11 7.59 8.26
CA ASP A 322 1.54 7.65 9.66
C ASP A 322 0.56 6.95 10.60
N LEU A 323 -0.75 7.10 10.37
CA LEU A 323 -1.75 6.35 11.14
C LEU A 323 -1.60 4.83 10.89
N VAL A 324 -1.28 4.42 9.66
CA VAL A 324 -1.02 3.01 9.33
C VAL A 324 0.26 2.50 10.01
N ALA A 325 1.35 3.27 9.96
CA ALA A 325 2.60 2.90 10.61
C ALA A 325 2.42 2.75 12.14
N ASN A 326 1.71 3.69 12.77
CA ASN A 326 1.35 3.60 14.18
C ASN A 326 0.50 2.37 14.49
N SER A 327 -0.45 2.02 13.62
CA SER A 327 -1.27 0.82 13.78
C SER A 327 -0.45 -0.47 13.74
N ILE A 328 0.60 -0.53 12.89
CA ILE A 328 1.55 -1.66 12.86
C ILE A 328 2.31 -1.76 14.18
N ILE A 329 2.81 -0.65 14.69
CA ILE A 329 3.62 -0.61 15.92
C ILE A 329 2.76 -0.97 17.14
N LEU A 330 1.52 -0.47 17.22
CA LEU A 330 0.55 -0.87 18.25
C LEU A 330 0.25 -2.37 18.20
N SER A 331 0.00 -2.90 16.99
CA SER A 331 -0.25 -4.32 16.78
C SER A 331 0.96 -5.18 17.21
N MET A 332 2.17 -4.71 16.93
CA MET A 332 3.41 -5.37 17.33
C MET A 332 3.55 -5.45 18.85
N ALA A 333 3.33 -4.32 19.55
CA ALA A 333 3.38 -4.28 21.00
C ALA A 333 2.32 -5.20 21.65
N GLU A 334 1.09 -5.20 21.13
CA GLU A 334 0.05 -6.10 21.62
C GLU A 334 0.39 -7.57 21.40
N ALA A 335 0.90 -7.92 20.22
CA ALA A 335 1.22 -9.30 19.89
C ALA A 335 2.38 -9.87 20.73
N LEU A 336 3.30 -9.01 21.19
CA LEU A 336 4.36 -9.36 22.14
C LEU A 336 3.82 -9.52 23.56
N ALA A 337 2.92 -8.64 24.00
CA ALA A 337 2.32 -8.69 25.33
C ALA A 337 1.35 -9.87 25.51
N VAL A 338 0.58 -10.17 24.47
CA VAL A 338 -0.48 -11.19 24.46
C VAL A 338 -0.26 -12.17 23.30
N ALA A 339 0.41 -13.27 23.63
CA ALA A 339 0.71 -14.34 22.68
C ALA A 339 -0.45 -15.33 22.46
N GLY A 340 -0.43 -16.04 21.33
CA GLY A 340 -1.33 -17.16 21.02
C GLY A 340 -2.68 -16.76 20.42
N GLU A 341 -2.88 -15.49 20.04
CA GLU A 341 -4.14 -15.00 19.49
C GLU A 341 -4.01 -14.56 18.04
N HIS A 342 -5.11 -14.73 17.28
CA HIS A 342 -5.28 -14.16 15.95
C HIS A 342 -6.08 -12.87 16.04
N ARG A 343 -5.54 -11.81 15.46
CA ARG A 343 -6.14 -10.47 15.47
C ARG A 343 -6.28 -9.96 14.05
N ILE A 344 -7.38 -9.27 13.79
CA ILE A 344 -7.60 -8.60 12.51
C ILE A 344 -7.93 -7.15 12.84
N TYR A 345 -7.13 -6.23 12.33
CA TYR A 345 -7.33 -4.81 12.53
C TYR A 345 -7.48 -4.10 11.20
N GLN A 346 -8.34 -3.10 11.13
CA GLN A 346 -8.52 -2.25 9.95
C GLN A 346 -8.09 -0.82 10.25
N CYS A 347 -7.17 -0.28 9.45
CA CYS A 347 -6.75 1.11 9.51
C CYS A 347 -7.42 1.86 8.35
N CYS A 348 -8.59 2.44 8.62
CA CYS A 348 -9.48 3.03 7.63
C CYS A 348 -10.22 4.25 8.18
N SER A 349 -10.93 4.95 7.29
CA SER A 349 -11.70 6.16 7.60
C SER A 349 -13.21 5.95 7.53
N GLY A 350 -13.71 4.96 6.79
CA GLY A 350 -15.09 4.91 6.33
C GLY A 350 -16.17 4.92 7.41
N SER A 351 -15.98 4.19 8.52
CA SER A 351 -16.94 4.20 9.64
C SER A 351 -16.72 5.34 10.63
N ARG A 352 -15.51 5.89 10.70
CA ARG A 352 -15.07 6.80 11.75
C ARG A 352 -15.07 8.27 11.34
N ASN A 353 -14.56 8.57 10.16
CA ASN A 353 -14.45 9.91 9.58
C ASN A 353 -14.54 9.82 8.03
N PRO A 354 -15.70 9.44 7.46
CA PRO A 354 -15.82 9.20 6.03
C PRO A 354 -15.63 10.48 5.20
N ILE A 355 -15.08 10.31 4.00
CA ILE A 355 -15.09 11.31 2.95
C ILE A 355 -15.76 10.74 1.70
N SER A 356 -16.69 11.51 1.12
CA SER A 356 -17.32 11.14 -0.14
C SER A 356 -16.44 11.49 -1.35
N LEU A 357 -16.60 10.75 -2.44
CA LEU A 357 -15.95 11.06 -3.72
C LEU A 357 -16.29 12.48 -4.20
N GLY A 358 -17.50 12.96 -3.92
CA GLY A 358 -17.93 14.31 -4.22
C GLY A 358 -17.09 15.36 -3.50
N GLU A 359 -16.96 15.25 -2.18
CA GLU A 359 -16.15 16.17 -1.36
C GLU A 359 -14.67 16.14 -1.77
N PHE A 360 -14.12 14.94 -1.99
CA PHE A 360 -12.75 14.79 -2.47
C PHE A 360 -12.51 15.56 -3.78
N ILE A 361 -13.42 15.42 -4.74
CA ILE A 361 -13.34 16.11 -6.04
C ILE A 361 -13.49 17.63 -5.85
N ASP A 362 -14.39 18.07 -4.99
CA ASP A 362 -14.66 19.49 -4.77
C ASP A 362 -13.45 20.18 -4.11
N TYR A 363 -12.84 19.57 -3.09
CA TYR A 363 -11.61 20.06 -2.47
C TYR A 363 -10.44 20.12 -3.46
N LEU A 364 -10.27 19.08 -4.29
CA LEU A 364 -9.26 19.08 -5.36
C LEU A 364 -9.48 20.23 -6.35
N MET A 365 -10.71 20.41 -6.83
CA MET A 365 -11.02 21.46 -7.80
C MET A 365 -10.85 22.85 -7.21
N GLU A 366 -11.27 23.07 -5.96
CA GLU A 366 -11.16 24.36 -5.31
C GLU A 366 -9.70 24.73 -5.06
N GLU A 367 -8.88 23.80 -4.58
CA GLU A 367 -7.45 24.05 -4.39
C GLU A 367 -6.73 24.28 -5.72
N ALA A 368 -7.08 23.51 -6.76
CA ALA A 368 -6.55 23.72 -8.10
C ALA A 368 -7.00 25.07 -8.70
N ARG A 369 -8.18 25.58 -8.34
CA ARG A 369 -8.66 26.87 -8.83
C ARG A 369 -7.89 28.02 -8.19
N VAL A 370 -7.68 27.95 -6.87
CA VAL A 370 -7.13 29.03 -6.04
C VAL A 370 -5.59 29.04 -6.04
N ASN A 371 -4.95 27.87 -5.89
CA ASN A 371 -3.52 27.78 -5.57
C ASN A 371 -2.69 26.99 -6.58
N TYR A 372 -3.18 26.69 -7.79
CA TYR A 372 -2.40 25.89 -8.76
C TYR A 372 -0.98 26.42 -9.01
N ALA A 373 -0.80 27.74 -8.95
CA ALA A 373 0.48 28.40 -9.19
C ALA A 373 1.55 28.07 -8.14
N ALA A 374 1.14 27.66 -6.93
CA ALA A 374 2.03 27.18 -5.87
C ALA A 374 2.52 25.75 -6.11
N TYR A 375 1.89 25.00 -7.02
CA TYR A 375 2.19 23.60 -7.29
C TYR A 375 2.67 23.43 -8.74
N ASP A 376 3.81 24.03 -9.08
CA ASP A 376 4.39 24.08 -10.42
C ASP A 376 4.74 22.70 -11.01
N GLN A 377 5.05 21.74 -10.13
CA GLN A 377 5.27 20.35 -10.52
C GLN A 377 3.94 19.66 -10.80
N LEU A 378 2.88 19.89 -10.02
CA LEU A 378 1.57 19.22 -10.16
C LEU A 378 0.67 19.84 -11.24
N PHE A 379 0.54 21.16 -11.29
CA PHE A 379 -0.28 21.89 -12.26
C PHE A 379 0.60 22.67 -13.24
N TYR A 380 0.59 22.28 -14.53
CA TYR A 380 1.33 23.01 -15.56
C TYR A 380 0.62 24.26 -16.07
N ARG A 381 -0.68 24.36 -15.79
CA ARG A 381 -1.58 25.47 -16.12
C ARG A 381 -2.80 25.35 -15.23
N GLN A 382 -3.51 26.46 -15.05
CA GLN A 382 -4.78 26.44 -14.35
C GLN A 382 -5.76 25.46 -15.02
N PRO A 383 -6.34 24.50 -14.29
CA PRO A 383 -7.43 23.69 -14.81
C PRO A 383 -8.66 24.56 -15.09
N THR A 384 -9.15 24.54 -16.33
CA THR A 384 -10.35 25.31 -16.73
C THR A 384 -11.60 24.44 -16.87
N LYS A 385 -11.42 23.11 -16.82
CA LYS A 385 -12.52 22.14 -16.94
C LYS A 385 -12.81 21.53 -15.57
N PRO A 386 -14.09 21.37 -15.21
CA PRO A 386 -14.45 20.67 -13.98
C PRO A 386 -14.08 19.19 -14.09
N PHE A 387 -13.81 18.59 -12.93
CA PHE A 387 -13.68 17.14 -12.80
C PHE A 387 -15.03 16.57 -12.36
N ILE A 388 -15.61 15.68 -13.17
CA ILE A 388 -16.99 15.20 -12.97
C ILE A 388 -16.98 13.69 -12.73
N ALA A 389 -17.50 13.26 -11.58
CA ALA A 389 -17.83 11.87 -11.35
C ALA A 389 -19.20 11.53 -11.93
N VAL A 390 -19.29 10.46 -12.72
CA VAL A 390 -20.55 9.97 -13.31
C VAL A 390 -20.70 8.47 -13.07
N ASN A 391 -21.92 7.95 -13.11
CA ASN A 391 -22.13 6.51 -12.96
C ASN A 391 -21.43 5.71 -14.09
N ARG A 392 -21.10 4.45 -13.79
CA ARG A 392 -20.29 3.60 -14.68
C ARG A 392 -20.94 3.36 -16.05
N THR A 393 -22.26 3.24 -16.10
CA THR A 393 -23.02 3.05 -17.36
C THR A 393 -22.89 4.28 -18.25
N LEU A 394 -23.14 5.47 -17.71
CA LEU A 394 -23.02 6.72 -18.44
C LEU A 394 -21.56 6.95 -18.89
N PHE A 395 -20.59 6.71 -18.02
CA PHE A 395 -19.17 6.78 -18.37
C PHE A 395 -18.84 5.89 -19.58
N ASN A 396 -19.24 4.62 -19.54
CA ASN A 396 -18.98 3.66 -20.62
C ASN A 396 -19.65 4.09 -21.93
N THR A 397 -20.86 4.61 -21.88
CA THR A 397 -21.58 5.13 -23.06
C THR A 397 -20.86 6.34 -23.65
N MET A 398 -20.43 7.30 -22.82
CA MET A 398 -19.68 8.48 -23.26
C MET A 398 -18.34 8.10 -23.91
N VAL A 399 -17.58 7.19 -23.28
CA VAL A 399 -16.28 6.74 -23.80
C VAL A 399 -16.46 5.99 -25.12
N LYS A 400 -17.42 5.06 -25.23
CA LYS A 400 -17.71 4.35 -26.48
C LYS A 400 -18.14 5.30 -27.60
N GLY A 401 -19.05 6.24 -27.28
CA GLY A 401 -19.55 7.25 -28.21
C GLY A 401 -18.46 8.17 -28.73
N ALA A 402 -17.50 8.58 -27.90
CA ALA A 402 -16.36 9.41 -28.30
C ALA A 402 -15.29 8.61 -29.08
N ARG A 403 -15.05 7.35 -28.72
CA ARG A 403 -14.00 6.50 -29.32
C ARG A 403 -14.28 6.20 -30.79
N LEU A 404 -15.54 5.97 -31.16
CA LEU A 404 -15.95 5.64 -32.53
C LEU A 404 -15.53 6.73 -33.56
N PRO A 405 -15.99 8.00 -33.46
CA PRO A 405 -15.63 9.03 -34.42
C PRO A 405 -14.14 9.36 -34.40
N LEU A 406 -13.50 9.36 -33.22
CA LEU A 406 -12.06 9.63 -33.11
C LEU A 406 -11.21 8.54 -33.76
N SER A 407 -11.62 7.27 -33.66
CA SER A 407 -10.92 6.16 -34.31
C SER A 407 -11.03 6.24 -35.84
N LEU A 408 -12.19 6.65 -36.36
CA LEU A 408 -12.40 6.90 -37.79
C LEU A 408 -11.53 8.07 -38.28
N ALA A 409 -11.52 9.18 -37.54
CA ALA A 409 -10.67 10.33 -37.84
C ALA A 409 -9.17 9.96 -37.80
N GLY A 410 -8.75 9.17 -36.82
CA GLY A 410 -7.37 8.68 -36.72
C GLY A 410 -6.96 7.79 -37.89
N ARG A 411 -7.86 6.91 -38.36
CA ARG A 411 -7.63 6.10 -39.57
C ARG A 411 -7.53 6.97 -40.82
N ALA A 412 -8.43 7.96 -40.97
CA ALA A 412 -8.41 8.89 -42.10
C ALA A 412 -7.09 9.70 -42.15
N LEU A 413 -6.66 10.25 -41.01
CA LEU A 413 -5.39 10.95 -40.90
C LEU A 413 -4.19 10.05 -41.23
N LYS A 414 -4.22 8.78 -40.81
CA LYS A 414 -3.19 7.79 -41.13
C LYS A 414 -3.14 7.50 -42.63
N MET A 415 -4.29 7.42 -43.30
CA MET A 415 -4.36 7.27 -44.77
C MET A 415 -3.80 8.49 -45.52
N ILE A 416 -3.84 9.69 -44.91
CA ILE A 416 -3.27 10.93 -45.47
C ILE A 416 -1.80 11.12 -45.01
N GLY A 417 -1.16 10.08 -44.48
CA GLY A 417 0.26 10.10 -44.11
C GLY A 417 0.59 10.70 -42.74
N HIS A 418 -0.42 11.07 -41.93
CA HIS A 418 -0.21 11.48 -40.55
C HIS A 418 -0.13 10.25 -39.62
N THR A 419 1.09 9.91 -39.21
CA THR A 419 1.38 8.74 -38.35
C THR A 419 1.26 9.05 -36.84
N ARG A 420 0.99 10.30 -36.45
CA ARG A 420 0.84 10.69 -35.04
C ARG A 420 -0.54 10.30 -34.52
N GLU A 421 -0.55 9.54 -33.43
CA GLU A 421 -1.75 9.22 -32.69
C GLU A 421 -2.44 10.50 -32.16
N LEU A 422 -3.76 10.56 -32.28
CA LEU A 422 -4.55 11.70 -31.81
C LEU A 422 -4.44 11.81 -30.29
N LYS A 423 -4.02 12.98 -29.80
CA LYS A 423 -3.93 13.27 -28.36
C LYS A 423 -5.23 12.98 -27.60
N LEU A 424 -6.39 13.24 -28.22
CA LEU A 424 -7.70 12.91 -27.64
C LEU A 424 -7.92 11.40 -27.48
N LEU A 425 -7.55 10.58 -28.47
CA LEU A 425 -7.65 9.12 -28.37
C LEU A 425 -6.79 8.60 -27.22
N LYS A 426 -5.54 9.07 -27.14
CA LYS A 426 -4.62 8.70 -26.06
C LYS A 426 -5.16 9.10 -24.67
N ASN A 427 -5.78 10.28 -24.57
CA ASN A 427 -6.43 10.71 -23.32
C ASN A 427 -7.63 9.83 -22.97
N LEU A 428 -8.46 9.44 -23.95
CA LEU A 428 -9.57 8.50 -23.73
C LEU A 428 -9.07 7.12 -23.28
N ASP A 429 -8.03 6.58 -23.91
CA ASP A 429 -7.42 5.31 -23.49
C ASP A 429 -6.85 5.39 -22.07
N THR A 430 -6.21 6.51 -21.72
CA THR A 430 -5.75 6.77 -20.36
C THR A 430 -6.92 6.80 -19.37
N THR A 431 -8.00 7.50 -19.71
CA THR A 431 -9.20 7.62 -18.88
C THR A 431 -9.85 6.25 -18.66
N GLN A 432 -10.00 5.46 -19.73
CA GLN A 432 -10.57 4.11 -19.68
C GLN A 432 -9.70 3.14 -18.87
N SER A 433 -8.38 3.23 -19.00
CA SER A 433 -7.43 2.44 -18.21
C SER A 433 -7.56 2.75 -16.71
N LEU A 434 -7.48 4.03 -16.32
CA LEU A 434 -7.62 4.45 -14.92
C LEU A 434 -8.99 4.06 -14.35
N ALA A 435 -10.07 4.24 -15.12
CA ALA A 435 -11.41 3.81 -14.75
C ALA A 435 -11.51 2.29 -14.50
N THR A 436 -10.79 1.49 -15.29
CA THR A 436 -10.79 0.03 -15.17
C THR A 436 -10.00 -0.42 -13.94
N ILE A 437 -8.87 0.25 -13.65
CA ILE A 437 -7.98 -0.12 -12.54
C ILE A 437 -8.56 0.37 -11.20
N PHE A 438 -9.09 1.60 -11.15
CA PHE A 438 -9.43 2.26 -9.90
C PHE A 438 -10.93 2.44 -9.66
N GLY A 439 -11.78 2.17 -10.66
CA GLY A 439 -13.23 2.41 -10.54
C GLY A 439 -13.95 1.56 -9.49
N PHE A 440 -13.34 0.47 -9.02
CA PHE A 440 -13.87 -0.31 -7.89
C PHE A 440 -13.67 0.41 -6.55
N TYR A 441 -12.52 1.06 -6.38
CA TYR A 441 -12.09 1.70 -5.15
C TYR A 441 -12.83 3.01 -4.86
N THR A 442 -13.49 3.60 -5.87
CA THR A 442 -14.14 4.92 -5.77
C THR A 442 -15.60 4.87 -5.30
N ALA A 443 -16.20 3.68 -5.15
CA ALA A 443 -17.51 3.49 -4.52
C ALA A 443 -17.81 1.99 -4.30
N PRO A 444 -17.07 1.30 -3.42
CA PRO A 444 -17.50 -0.02 -2.96
C PRO A 444 -18.87 0.09 -2.27
N ASP A 445 -19.70 -0.95 -2.36
CA ASP A 445 -21.01 -0.99 -1.70
C ASP A 445 -20.89 -1.42 -0.22
N TYR A 446 -19.80 -1.02 0.45
CA TYR A 446 -19.52 -1.29 1.86
C TYR A 446 -18.76 -0.16 2.56
N ILE A 447 -18.81 -0.17 3.89
CA ILE A 447 -18.12 0.75 4.79
C ILE A 447 -17.17 -0.06 5.67
N PHE A 448 -15.90 0.32 5.74
CA PHE A 448 -14.92 -0.36 6.60
C PHE A 448 -15.05 0.09 8.06
N SER A 449 -15.08 -0.89 8.97
CA SER A 449 -15.10 -0.70 10.42
C SER A 449 -13.70 -0.84 11.01
N ASN A 450 -13.28 0.06 11.89
CA ASN A 450 -12.01 0.01 12.64
C ASN A 450 -12.21 -0.07 14.16
N ALA A 451 -13.36 -0.59 14.61
CA ALA A 451 -13.74 -0.60 16.01
C ALA A 451 -12.75 -1.34 16.93
N GLN A 452 -12.19 -2.47 16.47
CA GLN A 452 -11.20 -3.24 17.22
C GLN A 452 -9.84 -2.55 17.26
N LEU A 453 -9.40 -1.89 16.18
CA LEU A 453 -8.18 -1.06 16.19
C LEU A 453 -8.31 0.13 17.15
N LEU A 454 -9.45 0.82 17.16
CA LEU A 454 -9.72 1.88 18.14
C LEU A 454 -9.75 1.31 19.57
N GLY A 455 -10.36 0.16 19.76
CA GLY A 455 -10.33 -0.56 21.04
C GLY A 455 -8.92 -0.95 21.48
N LEU A 456 -8.01 -1.28 20.55
CA LEU A 456 -6.59 -1.51 20.85
C LEU A 456 -5.93 -0.22 21.35
N ALA A 457 -6.11 0.90 20.65
CA ALA A 457 -5.57 2.19 21.08
C ALA A 457 -6.10 2.59 22.47
N ASP A 458 -7.38 2.31 22.77
CA ASP A 458 -7.98 2.50 24.08
C ASP A 458 -7.28 1.67 25.17
N ARG A 459 -6.99 0.39 24.90
CA ARG A 459 -6.29 -0.51 25.83
C ARG A 459 -4.84 -0.09 26.10
N MET A 460 -4.17 0.53 25.14
CA MET A 460 -2.78 1.01 25.30
C MET A 460 -2.70 2.26 26.19
N GLY A 461 -3.72 3.12 26.16
CA GLY A 461 -3.86 4.27 27.05
C GLY A 461 -3.44 5.60 26.44
N ALA A 462 -3.56 6.69 27.21
CA ALA A 462 -3.47 8.05 26.71
C ALA A 462 -2.08 8.42 26.16
N ALA A 463 -1.00 8.00 26.83
CA ALA A 463 0.37 8.24 26.37
C ALA A 463 0.62 7.60 24.98
N ASP A 464 0.17 6.37 24.77
CA ASP A 464 0.33 5.67 23.49
C ASP A 464 -0.59 6.22 22.40
N LYS A 465 -1.81 6.68 22.74
CA LYS A 465 -2.67 7.39 21.78
C LYS A 465 -2.04 8.69 21.28
N ALA A 466 -1.31 9.40 22.15
CA ALA A 466 -0.61 10.62 21.78
C ALA A 466 0.66 10.31 20.95
N LEU A 467 1.41 9.28 21.33
CA LEU A 467 2.67 8.94 20.66
C LEU A 467 2.46 8.17 19.35
N PHE A 468 1.42 7.37 19.25
CA PHE A 468 1.10 6.51 18.11
C PHE A 468 -0.38 6.63 17.73
N PRO A 469 -0.85 7.82 17.28
CA PRO A 469 -2.23 8.02 16.90
C PRO A 469 -2.65 7.10 15.75
N VAL A 470 -3.86 6.54 15.85
CA VAL A 470 -4.48 5.69 14.81
C VAL A 470 -5.90 6.12 14.43
N ASP A 471 -6.48 7.08 15.15
CA ASP A 471 -7.86 7.52 14.92
C ASP A 471 -7.94 8.47 13.72
N SER A 472 -8.68 8.06 12.69
CA SER A 472 -8.92 8.86 11.49
C SER A 472 -9.75 10.12 11.74
N ALA A 473 -10.38 10.26 12.91
CA ALA A 473 -11.02 11.51 13.34
C ALA A 473 -10.04 12.70 13.47
N LEU A 474 -8.73 12.44 13.51
CA LEU A 474 -7.69 13.48 13.49
C LEU A 474 -7.57 14.18 12.13
N VAL A 475 -8.15 13.61 11.07
CA VAL A 475 -8.06 14.15 9.71
C VAL A 475 -9.12 15.21 9.48
N ASP A 476 -8.71 16.47 9.40
CA ASP A 476 -9.54 17.52 8.79
C ASP A 476 -9.44 17.39 7.27
N TRP A 477 -10.46 16.83 6.62
CA TRP A 477 -10.41 16.47 5.20
C TRP A 477 -10.11 17.65 4.27
N GLU A 478 -10.65 18.82 4.58
CA GLU A 478 -10.42 20.03 3.79
C GLU A 478 -8.93 20.42 3.85
N THR A 479 -8.38 20.58 5.06
CA THR A 479 -6.98 20.94 5.25
C THR A 479 -6.05 19.86 4.73
N TYR A 480 -6.33 18.60 5.05
CA TYR A 480 -5.52 17.47 4.63
C TYR A 480 -5.43 17.38 3.11
N LEU A 481 -6.55 17.35 2.39
CA LEU A 481 -6.49 17.23 0.93
C LEU A 481 -5.90 18.48 0.28
N ARG A 482 -6.36 19.67 0.69
CA ARG A 482 -5.99 20.91 0.01
C ARG A 482 -4.57 21.37 0.32
N LYS A 483 -4.17 21.32 1.59
CA LYS A 483 -2.95 21.98 2.08
C LYS A 483 -1.82 21.00 2.37
N ILE A 484 -2.14 19.77 2.76
CA ILE A 484 -1.14 18.78 3.15
C ILE A 484 -0.82 17.85 1.97
N HIS A 485 -1.81 17.13 1.48
CA HIS A 485 -1.65 16.09 0.47
C HIS A 485 -1.27 16.65 -0.91
N LEU A 486 -2.00 17.65 -1.44
CA LEU A 486 -1.66 18.24 -2.75
C LEU A 486 -0.29 18.95 -2.76
N ALA A 487 0.06 19.62 -1.66
CA ALA A 487 1.39 20.21 -1.50
C ALA A 487 2.46 19.12 -1.43
N GLY A 488 2.21 18.06 -0.65
CA GLY A 488 3.06 16.89 -0.52
C GLY A 488 3.30 16.16 -1.85
N LEU A 489 2.26 16.00 -2.68
CA LEU A 489 2.42 15.45 -4.04
C LEU A 489 3.33 16.30 -4.91
N ASN A 490 3.18 17.62 -4.84
CA ASN A 490 4.02 18.53 -5.60
C ASN A 490 5.48 18.46 -5.14
N GLN A 491 5.71 18.34 -3.83
CA GLN A 491 7.02 18.39 -3.21
C GLN A 491 7.78 17.06 -3.27
N TYR A 492 7.13 15.94 -2.94
CA TYR A 492 7.78 14.66 -2.68
C TYR A 492 7.56 13.62 -3.79
N ALA A 493 6.34 13.53 -4.36
CA ALA A 493 6.03 12.49 -5.34
C ALA A 493 6.53 12.82 -6.76
N LEU A 494 6.56 14.10 -7.12
CA LEU A 494 6.86 14.57 -8.46
C LEU A 494 8.32 14.99 -8.61
N LYS A 495 8.85 14.81 -9.83
CA LYS A 495 10.21 15.25 -10.16
C LYS A 495 10.18 16.68 -10.65
N GLU A 496 11.22 17.43 -10.27
CA GLU A 496 11.43 18.79 -10.76
C GLU A 496 11.30 18.89 -12.28
N ARG A 497 10.56 19.92 -12.70
CA ARG A 497 10.35 20.20 -14.11
C ARG A 497 11.64 20.78 -14.69
N LYS A 498 12.34 20.02 -15.52
CA LYS A 498 13.43 20.55 -16.34
C LYS A 498 12.87 21.56 -17.35
N PHE A 499 12.94 22.84 -17.04
CA PHE A 499 12.74 23.88 -18.04
C PHE A 499 13.94 23.83 -19.00
N TYR A 500 13.74 23.32 -20.22
CA TYR A 500 14.66 23.63 -21.31
C TYR A 500 14.59 25.15 -21.53
N SER A 501 15.47 25.90 -20.88
CA SER A 501 15.55 27.33 -21.12
C SER A 501 15.95 27.55 -22.58
N LEU A 502 15.19 28.39 -23.28
CA LEU A 502 15.47 28.82 -24.66
C LEU A 502 16.83 29.53 -24.81
N LYS A 503 17.60 29.75 -23.73
CA LYS A 503 18.97 30.29 -23.80
C LYS A 503 19.94 29.37 -24.55
N SER A 504 19.77 28.05 -24.48
CA SER A 504 20.66 27.08 -25.16
C SER A 504 20.49 27.05 -26.69
N ARG A 505 19.40 27.61 -27.23
CA ARG A 505 19.15 27.70 -28.67
C ARG A 505 19.72 28.98 -29.31
N ARG A 506 20.02 30.02 -28.51
CA ARG A 506 20.75 31.22 -28.97
C ARG A 506 22.26 30.98 -29.04
N ALA A 507 22.83 30.21 -28.12
CA ALA A 507 24.26 29.87 -28.15
C ALA A 507 24.63 28.96 -29.33
N ARG A 508 23.74 28.05 -29.76
CA ARG A 508 23.95 27.16 -30.92
C ARG A 508 23.65 27.79 -32.30
N LYS A 509 23.25 29.05 -32.33
CA LYS A 509 23.08 29.84 -33.56
C LYS A 509 24.18 30.89 -33.74
N ALA A 510 25.10 30.98 -32.78
CA ALA A 510 26.24 31.89 -32.78
C ALA A 510 27.60 31.15 -32.72
N ALA A 511 27.58 29.82 -32.88
CA ALA A 511 28.71 28.94 -33.17
C ALA A 511 28.33 28.13 -34.40
#